data_AF-A0A8T4S8I1-F1
#
_entry.id   AF-A0A8T4S8I1-F1
#
_cell.length_a   1.000
_cell.length_b   1.000
_cell.length_c   1.000
_cell.angle_alpha   90.00
_cell.angle_beta   90.00
_cell.angle_gamma   90.00
#
_symmetry.space_group_name_H-M   'P 1'
#
loop_
_entity.id
_entity.type
_entity.pdbx_description
1 polymer ?
#
loop_
_entity_poly.entity_id
_entity_poly.type
_entity_poly.pdbx_seq_one_letter_code
_entity_poly.pdbx_strand_id
1 'polypeptide(L)'
;MNKKGVYSLLIVVLVVVIGALALLSINDTGNVLTGSVVLEIDEKTFSDCMNVEANRLGEYDNIETYCKCKAEEKKGCNLYLKKKNSKMCEAGYLPEFQCEKNSRQKDIQYQKYQFADCKSKMVPVKECDSGCAGDICANQACTDTDGGNKPYIGGTVKGNNKFDQMTELSDICTSSDTLREFYCKNDVISDMYTSCSFGCDKAKAECIVAPCTDTDEGQAIYKAGKTTGAVFGESIDVKTVKDDVCVNSKQLKEYYCHLTGAVSSVTVDCTYGCNEGKCTAPTG
;
A
#
# COMPACT_ATOMS: atom_id res chain seq x y z
N MET A 1 -57.34 -45.30 -50.54
CA MET A 1 -56.05 -44.57 -50.58
C MET A 1 -56.14 -43.45 -49.54
N ASN A 2 -55.85 -43.69 -48.26
CA ASN A 2 -54.55 -43.58 -47.58
C ASN A 2 -53.83 -42.22 -47.73
N LYS A 3 -53.94 -41.36 -46.70
CA LYS A 3 -52.85 -40.88 -45.80
C LYS A 3 -53.36 -39.66 -44.98
N LYS A 4 -53.49 -39.81 -43.65
CA LYS A 4 -52.55 -39.38 -42.57
C LYS A 4 -52.44 -37.84 -42.48
N GLY A 5 -52.97 -37.21 -41.43
CA GLY A 5 -52.25 -36.94 -40.15
C GLY A 5 -51.66 -35.52 -40.23
N VAL A 6 -51.70 -34.63 -39.25
CA VAL A 6 -51.43 -34.75 -37.82
C VAL A 6 -51.94 -33.46 -37.15
N TYR A 7 -52.68 -33.58 -36.05
CA TYR A 7 -52.87 -32.52 -35.05
C TYR A 7 -51.55 -32.34 -34.29
N SER A 8 -51.00 -31.12 -34.20
CA SER A 8 -50.01 -30.83 -33.16
C SER A 8 -49.83 -29.33 -32.90
N LEU A 9 -49.99 -29.00 -31.61
CA LEU A 9 -49.36 -27.90 -30.86
C LEU A 9 -49.49 -26.47 -31.41
N LEU A 10 -50.50 -25.77 -30.93
CA LEU A 10 -50.58 -24.31 -30.91
C LEU A 10 -50.60 -23.86 -29.44
N ILE A 11 -49.47 -24.02 -28.74
CA ILE A 11 -49.26 -23.54 -27.38
C ILE A 11 -47.83 -22.98 -27.27
N VAL A 12 -47.76 -21.65 -27.14
CA VAL A 12 -46.81 -20.87 -26.35
C VAL A 12 -45.32 -21.19 -26.54
N VAL A 13 -44.62 -20.39 -27.35
CA VAL A 13 -43.25 -19.95 -27.04
C VAL A 13 -43.06 -18.53 -27.58
N LEU A 14 -43.46 -17.55 -26.76
CA LEU A 14 -42.98 -16.17 -26.83
C LEU A 14 -41.57 -16.18 -26.20
N VAL A 15 -40.54 -16.54 -26.96
CA VAL A 15 -39.14 -16.31 -26.53
C VAL A 15 -38.74 -14.94 -27.04
N VAL A 16 -38.89 -13.99 -26.14
CA VAL A 16 -38.32 -12.65 -26.22
C VAL A 16 -36.80 -12.80 -26.21
N VAL A 17 -36.20 -12.65 -27.39
CA VAL A 17 -34.76 -12.43 -27.54
C VAL A 17 -34.51 -10.94 -27.28
N ILE A 18 -34.19 -10.56 -26.04
CA ILE A 18 -33.51 -9.29 -25.78
C ILE A 18 -32.01 -9.58 -25.83
N GLY A 19 -31.49 -9.59 -27.07
CA GLY A 19 -30.07 -9.47 -27.35
C GLY A 19 -29.75 -7.99 -27.53
N ALA A 20 -28.75 -7.51 -26.79
CA ALA A 20 -28.32 -6.12 -26.69
C ALA A 20 -28.25 -5.39 -28.05
N LEU A 21 -29.10 -4.36 -28.20
CA LEU A 21 -28.95 -3.30 -29.18
C LEU A 21 -28.68 -2.00 -28.42
N ALA A 22 -27.40 -1.68 -28.24
CA ALA A 22 -26.98 -0.34 -27.90
C ALA A 22 -27.25 0.57 -29.12
N LEU A 23 -28.46 1.13 -29.19
CA LEU A 23 -28.75 2.26 -30.07
C LEU A 23 -28.21 3.51 -29.39
N LEU A 24 -27.00 3.92 -29.78
CA LEU A 24 -26.54 5.30 -29.59
C LEU A 24 -27.40 6.19 -30.50
N SER A 25 -28.47 6.79 -29.97
CA SER A 25 -29.09 7.95 -30.64
C SER A 25 -28.33 9.20 -30.22
N ILE A 26 -27.56 9.78 -31.15
CA ILE A 26 -26.99 11.11 -30.99
C ILE A 26 -28.11 12.09 -31.33
N ASN A 27 -28.54 12.89 -30.35
CA ASN A 27 -29.36 14.07 -30.65
C ASN A 27 -28.40 15.22 -31.05
N ASP A 28 -28.83 16.08 -31.98
CA ASP A 28 -28.06 17.17 -32.63
C ASP A 28 -27.48 18.25 -31.67
N THR A 29 -27.53 18.02 -30.36
CA THR A 29 -26.99 18.92 -29.33
C THR A 29 -25.78 18.34 -28.57
N GLY A 30 -25.25 17.19 -28.96
CA GLY A 30 -23.96 16.68 -28.44
C GLY A 30 -23.94 16.21 -26.99
N ASN A 31 -25.09 15.89 -26.38
CA ASN A 31 -25.14 15.34 -25.03
C ASN A 31 -25.13 13.81 -25.03
N VAL A 32 -24.16 13.21 -24.32
CA VAL A 32 -24.07 11.77 -24.08
C VAL A 32 -25.11 11.38 -23.01
N LEU A 33 -26.09 10.56 -23.39
CA LEU A 33 -27.02 9.93 -22.44
C LEU A 33 -26.33 8.71 -21.80
N THR A 34 -26.02 8.78 -20.50
CA THR A 34 -25.59 7.59 -19.75
C THR A 34 -26.81 6.75 -19.39
N GLY A 35 -27.03 5.66 -20.11
CA GLY A 35 -27.99 4.63 -19.74
C GLY A 35 -27.41 3.73 -18.65
N SER A 36 -28.05 3.67 -17.48
CA SER A 36 -27.78 2.64 -16.48
C SER A 36 -28.52 1.36 -16.89
N VAL A 37 -27.77 0.30 -17.20
CA VAL A 37 -28.33 -1.05 -17.37
C VAL A 37 -28.63 -1.59 -15.98
N VAL A 38 -29.91 -1.60 -15.60
CA VAL A 38 -30.37 -2.42 -14.48
C VAL A 38 -30.44 -3.85 -15.02
N LEU A 39 -29.53 -4.71 -14.58
CA LEU A 39 -29.68 -6.15 -14.81
C LEU A 39 -30.87 -6.58 -13.96
N GLU A 40 -32.03 -6.77 -14.59
CA GLU A 40 -33.16 -7.42 -13.93
C GLU A 40 -32.72 -8.85 -13.59
N ILE A 41 -32.64 -9.14 -12.29
CA ILE A 41 -32.37 -10.49 -11.79
C ILE A 41 -33.46 -11.39 -12.34
N ASP A 42 -33.09 -12.52 -12.95
CA ASP A 42 -34.07 -13.53 -13.36
C ASP A 42 -34.76 -14.08 -12.11
N GLU A 43 -35.95 -13.53 -11.81
CA GLU A 43 -36.76 -13.88 -10.65
C GLU A 43 -37.04 -15.39 -10.59
N LYS A 44 -37.11 -16.04 -11.75
CA LYS A 44 -37.31 -17.49 -11.83
C LYS A 44 -36.08 -18.24 -11.32
N THR A 45 -34.88 -17.88 -11.79
CA THR A 45 -33.63 -18.50 -11.35
C THR A 45 -33.36 -18.24 -9.85
N PHE A 46 -33.67 -17.04 -9.35
CA PHE A 46 -33.58 -16.73 -7.92
C PHE A 46 -34.57 -17.56 -7.09
N SER A 47 -35.83 -17.65 -7.52
CA SER A 47 -36.88 -18.44 -6.85
C SER A 47 -36.55 -19.94 -6.85
N ASP A 48 -36.09 -20.48 -7.98
CA ASP A 48 -35.66 -21.87 -8.12
C ASP A 48 -34.49 -22.18 -7.17
N CYS A 49 -33.51 -21.28 -7.06
CA CYS A 49 -32.43 -21.41 -6.09
C CYS A 49 -32.95 -21.39 -4.65
N MET A 50 -33.82 -20.45 -4.29
CA MET A 50 -34.38 -20.37 -2.94
C MET A 50 -35.19 -21.63 -2.58
N ASN A 51 -35.94 -22.20 -3.52
CA ASN A 51 -36.75 -23.39 -3.28
C ASN A 51 -35.89 -24.67 -3.13
N VAL A 52 -34.82 -24.80 -3.91
CA VAL A 52 -33.92 -25.96 -3.89
C VAL A 52 -32.94 -25.88 -2.72
N GLU A 53 -32.33 -24.72 -2.52
CA GLU A 53 -31.21 -24.55 -1.60
C GLU A 53 -31.65 -24.20 -0.17
N ALA A 54 -32.83 -23.61 0.06
CA ALA A 54 -33.31 -23.36 1.43
C ALA A 54 -33.52 -24.66 2.21
N ASN A 55 -33.92 -25.75 1.54
CA ASN A 55 -34.06 -27.07 2.16
C ASN A 55 -32.69 -27.77 2.33
N ARG A 56 -31.80 -27.65 1.33
CA ARG A 56 -30.48 -28.30 1.35
C ARG A 56 -29.49 -27.61 2.29
N LEU A 57 -29.60 -26.29 2.43
CA LEU A 57 -28.69 -25.42 3.14
C LEU A 57 -29.36 -24.77 4.36
N GLY A 58 -30.43 -25.37 4.90
CA GLY A 58 -31.16 -24.81 6.06
C GLY A 58 -30.30 -24.56 7.31
N GLU A 59 -29.14 -25.24 7.37
CA GLU A 59 -28.08 -25.02 8.36
C GLU A 59 -27.17 -23.83 8.03
N TYR A 60 -27.44 -22.99 7.02
CA TYR A 60 -26.59 -21.87 6.61
C TYR A 60 -27.36 -20.53 6.66
N ASP A 61 -26.65 -19.44 6.94
CA ASP A 61 -27.08 -18.04 6.85
C ASP A 61 -26.79 -17.47 5.45
N ASN A 62 -27.40 -16.34 5.11
CA ASN A 62 -27.19 -15.59 3.85
C ASN A 62 -27.52 -16.38 2.56
N ILE A 63 -28.44 -17.36 2.65
CA ILE A 63 -28.93 -18.14 1.50
C ILE A 63 -29.55 -17.21 0.43
N GLU A 64 -30.21 -16.13 0.84
CA GLU A 64 -30.77 -15.14 -0.08
C GLU A 64 -29.67 -14.47 -0.94
N THR A 65 -28.58 -14.02 -0.31
CA THR A 65 -27.43 -13.40 -1.00
C THR A 65 -26.72 -14.40 -1.91
N TYR A 66 -26.57 -15.65 -1.45
CA TYR A 66 -26.08 -16.75 -2.28
C TYR A 66 -26.91 -16.92 -3.55
N CYS A 67 -28.24 -16.96 -3.42
CA CYS A 67 -29.14 -17.17 -4.54
C CYS A 67 -29.19 -15.98 -5.49
N LYS A 68 -29.06 -14.74 -5.00
CA LYS A 68 -28.90 -13.55 -5.85
C LYS A 68 -27.61 -13.63 -6.66
N CYS A 69 -26.48 -13.93 -6.01
CA CYS A 69 -25.19 -14.13 -6.69
C CYS A 69 -25.26 -15.21 -7.78
N LYS A 70 -25.96 -16.31 -7.52
CA LYS A 70 -26.16 -17.40 -8.49
C LYS A 70 -27.05 -17.00 -9.66
N ALA A 71 -28.14 -16.29 -9.40
CA ALA A 71 -29.04 -15.79 -10.44
C ALA A 71 -28.36 -14.77 -11.36
N GLU A 72 -27.32 -14.09 -10.87
CA GLU A 72 -26.48 -13.16 -11.63
C GLU A 72 -25.27 -13.84 -12.30
N GLU A 73 -25.17 -15.18 -12.26
CA GLU A 73 -24.07 -15.98 -12.81
C GLU A 73 -22.66 -15.59 -12.31
N LYS A 74 -22.57 -14.97 -11.12
CA LYS A 74 -21.29 -14.54 -10.54
C LYS A 74 -20.48 -15.73 -10.04
N LYS A 75 -19.14 -15.61 -10.12
CA LYS A 75 -18.21 -16.61 -9.55
C LYS A 75 -18.11 -16.43 -8.03
N GLY A 76 -17.81 -17.50 -7.31
CA GLY A 76 -17.53 -17.43 -5.86
C GLY A 76 -18.74 -17.42 -4.93
N CYS A 77 -19.97 -17.61 -5.44
CA CYS A 77 -21.18 -17.49 -4.60
C CYS A 77 -21.17 -18.38 -3.35
N ASN A 78 -20.53 -19.56 -3.38
CA ASN A 78 -20.45 -20.45 -2.22
C ASN A 78 -19.83 -19.80 -0.97
N LEU A 79 -19.09 -18.70 -1.13
CA LEU A 79 -18.53 -17.91 -0.02
C LEU A 79 -19.60 -17.23 0.83
N TYR A 80 -20.81 -17.01 0.29
CA TYR A 80 -21.94 -16.44 1.05
C TYR A 80 -22.59 -17.45 1.99
N LEU A 81 -22.38 -18.76 1.78
CA LEU A 81 -22.98 -19.79 2.61
C LEU A 81 -22.22 -19.92 3.93
N LYS A 82 -22.82 -19.49 5.04
CA LYS A 82 -22.23 -19.61 6.39
C LYS A 82 -23.02 -20.56 7.27
N LYS A 83 -22.42 -21.64 7.79
CA LYS A 83 -23.13 -22.59 8.66
C LYS A 83 -23.61 -21.91 9.97
N LYS A 84 -24.92 -21.93 10.24
CA LYS A 84 -25.57 -21.58 11.52
C LYS A 84 -24.85 -22.31 12.64
N ASN A 85 -24.26 -21.55 13.56
CA ASN A 85 -23.47 -22.01 14.72
C ASN A 85 -22.03 -22.48 14.46
N SER A 86 -21.45 -22.19 13.29
CA SER A 86 -19.98 -22.28 13.13
C SER A 86 -19.28 -21.20 13.96
N LYS A 87 -18.39 -21.61 14.88
CA LYS A 87 -17.44 -20.69 15.54
C LYS A 87 -16.47 -20.15 14.49
N MET A 88 -16.56 -18.85 14.19
CA MET A 88 -15.61 -18.08 13.36
C MET A 88 -14.18 -18.27 13.93
N CYS A 89 -13.11 -18.55 13.18
CA CYS A 89 -12.65 -17.98 11.91
C CYS A 89 -11.64 -18.93 11.24
N GLU A 90 -11.74 -19.15 9.93
CA GLU A 90 -10.54 -19.03 9.09
C GLU A 90 -10.51 -17.57 8.65
N ALA A 91 -9.34 -16.93 8.63
CA ALA A 91 -9.19 -15.56 8.14
C ALA A 91 -9.73 -15.48 6.71
N GLY A 92 -10.94 -14.96 6.56
CA GLY A 92 -11.69 -14.94 5.32
C GLY A 92 -12.36 -13.59 5.19
N TYR A 93 -11.83 -12.80 4.27
CA TYR A 93 -12.34 -11.51 3.82
C TYR A 93 -13.84 -11.64 3.49
N LEU A 94 -14.69 -10.78 4.07
CA LEU A 94 -16.04 -10.59 3.53
C LEU A 94 -15.92 -9.75 2.23
N PRO A 95 -16.45 -10.22 1.09
CA PRO A 95 -16.19 -9.62 -0.22
C PRO A 95 -17.23 -8.55 -0.60
N GLU A 96 -17.64 -7.69 0.34
CA GLU A 96 -18.47 -6.54 -0.01
C GLU A 96 -17.66 -5.25 0.16
N PHE A 97 -16.76 -5.07 -0.80
CA PHE A 97 -16.32 -3.74 -1.19
C PHE A 97 -17.45 -3.16 -2.06
N GLN A 98 -18.10 -2.08 -1.61
CA GLN A 98 -19.05 -1.35 -2.45
C GLN A 98 -18.67 0.13 -2.42
N CYS A 99 -18.39 0.68 -3.59
CA CYS A 99 -18.12 2.09 -3.77
C CYS A 99 -19.44 2.78 -4.12
N GLU A 100 -20.04 3.52 -3.17
CA GLU A 100 -21.28 4.27 -3.44
C GLU A 100 -21.00 5.69 -3.95
N LYS A 101 -21.75 6.14 -4.97
CA LYS A 101 -21.71 7.52 -5.46
C LYS A 101 -22.68 8.40 -4.66
N ASN A 102 -22.19 9.44 -4.00
CA ASN A 102 -23.05 10.48 -3.42
C ASN A 102 -23.26 11.63 -4.41
N SER A 103 -24.50 12.00 -4.67
CA SER A 103 -24.93 12.91 -5.74
C SER A 103 -24.72 14.41 -5.45
N ARG A 104 -24.04 14.80 -4.35
CA ARG A 104 -23.78 16.21 -4.01
C ARG A 104 -22.35 16.57 -3.60
N GLN A 105 -21.43 15.62 -3.57
CA GLN A 105 -20.02 15.88 -3.31
C GLN A 105 -19.19 14.94 -4.18
N LYS A 106 -18.20 15.53 -4.85
CA LYS A 106 -17.19 14.83 -5.64
C LYS A 106 -16.50 13.80 -4.73
N ASP A 107 -16.82 12.52 -4.97
CA ASP A 107 -16.14 11.32 -4.50
C ASP A 107 -15.64 11.31 -3.05
N ILE A 108 -16.55 11.23 -2.07
CA ILE A 108 -16.18 10.86 -0.70
C ILE A 108 -16.52 9.38 -0.50
N GLN A 109 -15.48 8.57 -0.26
CA GLN A 109 -15.48 7.11 -0.24
C GLN A 109 -15.31 6.63 1.22
N TYR A 110 -16.11 5.66 1.69
CA TYR A 110 -15.96 5.14 3.05
C TYR A 110 -16.25 3.64 3.14
N GLN A 111 -15.41 2.90 3.89
CA GLN A 111 -15.76 1.58 4.44
C GLN A 111 -16.15 1.78 5.90
N LYS A 112 -17.41 1.52 6.25
CA LYS A 112 -17.87 1.91 7.59
C LYS A 112 -17.22 1.08 8.70
N TYR A 113 -16.94 -0.22 8.48
CA TYR A 113 -16.43 -1.13 9.51
C TYR A 113 -15.74 -2.40 8.96
N GLN A 114 -14.71 -2.91 9.64
CA GLN A 114 -14.25 -4.30 9.61
C GLN A 114 -14.20 -4.89 11.03
N PHE A 115 -14.18 -6.23 11.17
CA PHE A 115 -13.98 -6.88 12.47
C PHE A 115 -12.47 -6.97 12.76
N ALA A 116 -12.04 -6.42 13.91
CA ALA A 116 -10.63 -6.45 14.32
C ALA A 116 -10.15 -7.87 14.68
N ASP A 117 -11.04 -8.68 15.25
CA ASP A 117 -10.81 -10.08 15.59
C ASP A 117 -12.14 -10.83 15.75
N CYS A 118 -12.05 -12.14 15.99
CA CYS A 118 -13.20 -13.04 16.12
C CYS A 118 -14.03 -12.83 17.40
N LYS A 119 -13.72 -11.82 18.23
CA LYS A 119 -14.37 -11.59 19.53
C LYS A 119 -14.72 -10.13 19.84
N SER A 120 -14.31 -9.14 19.04
CA SER A 120 -14.36 -7.74 19.47
C SER A 120 -14.68 -6.75 18.34
N LYS A 121 -15.59 -5.82 18.67
CA LYS A 121 -15.95 -4.53 18.03
C LYS A 121 -15.51 -4.29 16.58
N MET A 122 -16.50 -3.90 15.79
CA MET A 122 -16.30 -3.21 14.51
C MET A 122 -15.33 -2.03 14.69
N VAL A 123 -14.22 -2.06 13.96
CA VAL A 123 -13.26 -0.95 13.86
C VAL A 123 -13.43 -0.29 12.49
N PRO A 124 -13.41 1.04 12.42
CA PRO A 124 -13.35 1.73 11.13
C PRO A 124 -12.02 1.36 10.46
N VAL A 125 -12.09 0.89 9.21
CA VAL A 125 -10.90 0.66 8.40
C VAL A 125 -10.76 1.82 7.43
N LYS A 126 -9.52 2.27 7.33
CA LYS A 126 -9.02 3.43 6.62
C LYS A 126 -9.71 3.63 5.27
N GLU A 127 -10.00 4.88 4.94
CA GLU A 127 -10.54 5.34 3.65
C GLU A 127 -9.73 4.74 2.49
N CYS A 128 -10.36 4.43 1.33
CA CYS A 128 -9.57 4.09 0.14
C CYS A 128 -8.84 5.38 -0.27
N ASP A 129 -7.58 5.55 0.13
CA ASP A 129 -6.81 6.79 -0.10
C ASP A 129 -6.65 7.12 -1.60
N SER A 130 -6.91 6.16 -2.51
CA SER A 130 -6.63 6.27 -3.95
C SER A 130 -7.76 5.79 -4.88
N GLY A 131 -9.01 5.72 -4.41
CA GLY A 131 -10.14 5.41 -5.29
C GLY A 131 -10.45 3.92 -5.52
N CYS A 132 -11.46 3.68 -6.36
CA CYS A 132 -11.94 2.34 -6.72
C CYS A 132 -11.69 2.01 -8.20
N ALA A 133 -11.34 0.76 -8.47
CA ALA A 133 -11.33 0.19 -9.83
C ALA A 133 -12.29 -1.00 -9.87
N GLY A 134 -13.47 -0.82 -10.47
CA GLY A 134 -14.46 -1.90 -10.63
C GLY A 134 -14.93 -2.51 -9.29
N ASP A 135 -15.44 -1.66 -8.39
CA ASP A 135 -16.00 -2.01 -7.07
C ASP A 135 -15.00 -2.55 -6.02
N ILE A 136 -13.70 -2.53 -6.31
CA ILE A 136 -12.64 -2.91 -5.37
C ILE A 136 -11.77 -1.68 -5.08
N CYS A 137 -11.33 -1.45 -3.82
CA CYS A 137 -10.32 -0.40 -3.54
C CYS A 137 -9.10 -0.68 -4.44
N ALA A 138 -8.69 0.30 -5.24
CA ALA A 138 -7.54 0.16 -6.12
C ALA A 138 -6.25 0.19 -5.27
N ASN A 139 -5.78 -0.97 -4.81
CA ASN A 139 -4.40 -1.11 -4.36
C ASN A 139 -3.46 -1.02 -5.57
N GLN A 140 -3.24 0.18 -6.12
CA GLN A 140 -1.99 0.44 -6.83
C GLN A 140 -0.99 0.92 -5.78
N ALA A 141 -0.40 -0.06 -5.10
CA ALA A 141 0.70 0.17 -4.18
C ALA A 141 1.80 0.94 -4.93
N CYS A 142 2.14 2.12 -4.42
CA CYS A 142 3.39 2.74 -4.77
C CYS A 142 4.51 1.78 -4.36
N THR A 143 5.40 1.47 -5.28
CA THR A 143 6.60 0.65 -5.01
C THR A 143 7.84 1.50 -5.16
N ASP A 144 8.76 1.33 -4.22
CA ASP A 144 10.01 2.07 -4.13
C ASP A 144 11.16 1.07 -3.99
N THR A 145 12.17 1.17 -4.85
CA THR A 145 13.27 0.21 -4.88
C THR A 145 14.27 0.35 -3.74
N ASP A 146 14.38 1.52 -3.11
CA ASP A 146 15.28 1.75 -1.97
C ASP A 146 14.56 1.75 -0.61
N GLY A 147 13.22 1.81 -0.64
CA GLY A 147 12.38 1.71 0.55
C GLY A 147 12.17 3.03 1.30
N GLY A 148 12.10 4.16 0.59
CA GLY A 148 11.55 5.40 1.10
C GLY A 148 12.46 6.60 0.83
N ASN A 149 12.50 7.55 1.75
CA ASN A 149 13.46 8.65 1.68
C ASN A 149 14.83 8.18 2.20
N LYS A 150 15.67 7.67 1.30
CA LYS A 150 17.01 7.09 1.42
C LYS A 150 18.04 7.80 0.52
N PRO A 151 18.44 9.04 0.83
CA PRO A 151 19.23 9.88 -0.08
C PRO A 151 20.65 9.38 -0.42
N TYR A 152 21.09 8.27 0.17
CA TYR A 152 22.41 7.65 -0.03
C TYR A 152 22.33 6.32 -0.79
N ILE A 153 21.16 5.99 -1.34
CA ILE A 153 20.94 4.80 -2.17
C ILE A 153 20.08 5.26 -3.35
N GLY A 154 20.58 5.13 -4.57
CA GLY A 154 19.77 5.51 -5.73
C GLY A 154 18.56 4.60 -5.93
N GLY A 155 17.39 5.19 -6.11
CA GLY A 155 16.12 4.50 -6.23
C GLY A 155 15.27 4.86 -7.45
N THR A 156 14.16 4.13 -7.57
CA THR A 156 13.10 4.36 -8.54
C THR A 156 11.78 4.03 -7.89
N VAL A 157 10.84 4.96 -8.03
CA VAL A 157 9.49 4.83 -7.54
C VAL A 157 8.53 4.61 -8.70
N LYS A 158 7.54 3.74 -8.49
CA LYS A 158 6.45 3.48 -9.43
C LYS A 158 5.13 3.51 -8.70
N GLY A 159 4.19 4.33 -9.16
CA GLY A 159 2.91 4.52 -8.50
C GLY A 159 2.11 5.68 -9.10
N ASN A 160 1.03 6.06 -8.45
CA ASN A 160 0.26 7.23 -8.84
C ASN A 160 0.95 8.51 -8.37
N ASN A 161 1.03 9.49 -9.27
CA ASN A 161 1.41 10.85 -8.91
C ASN A 161 0.22 11.60 -8.28
N LYS A 162 0.43 12.85 -7.87
CA LYS A 162 -0.61 13.72 -7.28
C LYS A 162 -1.82 14.04 -8.18
N PHE A 163 -1.83 13.56 -9.41
CA PHE A 163 -2.91 13.71 -10.39
C PHE A 163 -3.54 12.36 -10.78
N ASP A 164 -3.32 11.32 -9.97
CA ASP A 164 -3.80 9.95 -10.20
C ASP A 164 -3.33 9.33 -11.53
N GLN A 165 -2.13 9.73 -11.98
CA GLN A 165 -1.50 9.15 -13.17
C GLN A 165 -0.38 8.20 -12.75
N MET A 166 -0.49 6.94 -13.20
CA MET A 166 0.56 5.94 -13.03
C MET A 166 1.84 6.41 -13.73
N THR A 167 2.89 6.60 -12.94
CA THR A 167 4.18 7.14 -13.35
C THR A 167 5.30 6.32 -12.73
N GLU A 168 6.46 6.32 -13.39
CA GLU A 168 7.72 5.79 -12.87
C GLU A 168 8.73 6.93 -12.86
N LEU A 169 9.36 7.21 -11.72
CA LEU A 169 10.33 8.29 -11.54
C LEU A 169 11.55 7.72 -10.81
N SER A 170 12.74 8.07 -11.30
CA SER A 170 14.00 7.73 -10.64
C SER A 170 14.55 8.95 -9.94
N ASP A 171 15.32 8.71 -8.88
CA ASP A 171 16.07 9.76 -8.22
C ASP A 171 16.98 10.49 -9.20
N ILE A 172 17.28 11.75 -8.89
CA ILE A 172 18.09 12.56 -9.78
C ILE A 172 18.88 13.63 -9.03
N CYS A 173 20.16 13.72 -9.33
CA CYS A 173 20.98 14.86 -8.95
C CYS A 173 20.59 16.08 -9.79
N THR A 174 19.87 17.04 -9.19
CA THR A 174 19.47 18.28 -9.86
C THR A 174 20.60 19.30 -9.99
N SER A 175 21.63 19.18 -9.14
CA SER A 175 22.88 19.95 -9.19
C SER A 175 24.07 19.05 -8.83
N SER A 176 25.26 19.62 -8.63
CA SER A 176 26.43 18.88 -8.13
C SER A 176 26.31 18.41 -6.67
N ASP A 177 25.37 18.97 -5.92
CA ASP A 177 25.25 18.82 -4.45
C ASP A 177 23.81 18.68 -3.97
N THR A 178 22.82 18.60 -4.86
CA THR A 178 21.41 18.47 -4.49
C THR A 178 20.81 17.26 -5.20
N LEU A 179 20.36 16.30 -4.39
CA LEU A 179 19.56 15.16 -4.82
C LEU A 179 18.09 15.54 -4.74
N ARG A 180 17.32 15.22 -5.78
CA ARG A 180 15.88 15.11 -5.71
C ARG A 180 15.54 13.63 -5.65
N GLU A 181 14.97 13.25 -4.53
CA GLU A 181 14.64 11.88 -4.19
C GLU A 181 13.14 11.66 -4.32
N PHE A 182 12.75 10.59 -5.00
CA PHE A 182 11.36 10.20 -5.20
C PHE A 182 11.07 8.94 -4.41
N TYR A 183 10.02 8.98 -3.58
CA TYR A 183 9.74 7.89 -2.67
C TYR A 183 8.25 7.70 -2.46
N CYS A 184 7.87 6.53 -1.97
CA CYS A 184 6.48 6.25 -1.61
C CYS A 184 6.12 6.84 -0.25
N LYS A 185 5.04 7.63 -0.20
CA LYS A 185 4.46 8.15 1.04
C LYS A 185 2.94 8.06 0.99
N ASN A 186 2.35 7.28 1.90
CA ASN A 186 0.91 7.00 1.90
C ASN A 186 0.41 6.52 0.53
N ASP A 187 1.12 5.56 -0.06
CA ASP A 187 0.79 4.92 -1.35
C ASP A 187 0.77 5.85 -2.58
N VAL A 188 1.24 7.10 -2.44
CA VAL A 188 1.45 8.03 -3.56
C VAL A 188 2.92 8.39 -3.70
N ILE A 189 3.34 8.73 -4.93
CA ILE A 189 4.68 9.24 -5.19
C ILE A 189 4.82 10.62 -4.52
N SER A 190 5.86 10.76 -3.71
CA SER A 190 6.32 12.01 -3.12
C SER A 190 7.75 12.30 -3.55
N ASP A 191 8.21 13.52 -3.31
CA ASP A 191 9.60 13.90 -3.55
C ASP A 191 10.16 14.82 -2.47
N MET A 192 11.48 14.78 -2.29
CA MET A 192 12.23 15.64 -1.37
C MET A 192 13.55 16.07 -1.99
N TYR A 193 13.94 17.33 -1.74
CA TYR A 193 15.26 17.83 -2.11
C TYR A 193 16.19 17.70 -0.90
N THR A 194 17.32 17.03 -1.10
CA THR A 194 18.34 16.79 -0.08
C THR A 194 19.67 17.41 -0.53
N SER A 195 20.25 18.26 0.32
CA SER A 195 21.61 18.78 0.12
C SER A 195 22.64 17.74 0.55
N CYS A 196 23.42 17.23 -0.41
CA CYS A 196 24.46 16.24 -0.20
C CYS A 196 25.77 16.90 0.23
N SER A 197 26.21 16.68 1.46
CA SER A 197 27.40 17.34 2.04
C SER A 197 28.71 17.09 1.29
N PHE A 198 28.82 15.99 0.55
CA PHE A 198 30.00 15.62 -0.24
C PHE A 198 29.72 15.54 -1.75
N GLY A 199 28.62 16.14 -2.19
CA GLY A 199 28.18 16.09 -3.58
C GLY A 199 27.21 14.96 -3.88
N CYS A 200 26.65 15.00 -5.09
CA CYS A 200 25.67 14.05 -5.61
C CYS A 200 26.26 13.28 -6.80
N ASP A 201 26.26 11.95 -6.74
CA ASP A 201 26.74 11.09 -7.82
C ASP A 201 25.66 10.99 -8.90
N LYS A 202 25.84 11.72 -10.00
CA LYS A 202 24.89 11.75 -11.11
C LYS A 202 24.69 10.39 -11.79
N ALA A 203 25.69 9.50 -11.74
CA ALA A 203 25.60 8.20 -12.40
C ALA A 203 24.73 7.22 -11.63
N LYS A 204 24.68 7.36 -10.30
CA LYS A 204 23.90 6.52 -9.40
C LYS A 204 22.64 7.17 -8.86
N ALA A 205 22.53 8.50 -9.02
CA ALA A 205 21.47 9.31 -8.43
C ALA A 205 21.37 9.19 -6.91
N GLU A 206 22.51 9.29 -6.21
CA GLU A 206 22.59 9.23 -4.75
C GLU A 206 23.55 10.28 -4.20
N CYS A 207 23.40 10.66 -2.94
CA CYS A 207 24.38 11.47 -2.24
C CYS A 207 25.67 10.66 -2.00
N ILE A 208 26.81 11.30 -2.21
CA ILE A 208 28.13 10.68 -1.98
C ILE A 208 28.35 10.49 -0.47
N VAL A 209 28.68 9.25 -0.10
CA VAL A 209 29.10 8.88 1.26
C VAL A 209 30.62 9.06 1.36
N ALA A 210 31.07 9.84 2.34
CA ALA A 210 32.51 9.98 2.58
C ALA A 210 33.13 8.69 3.15
N PRO A 211 34.39 8.37 2.82
CA PRO A 211 35.05 7.22 3.42
C PRO A 211 35.33 7.49 4.90
N CYS A 212 34.79 6.66 5.77
CA CYS A 212 35.06 6.68 7.20
C CYS A 212 35.25 5.27 7.75
N THR A 213 36.17 5.14 8.71
CA THR A 213 36.45 3.91 9.44
C THR A 213 36.46 4.19 10.93
N ASP A 214 35.91 3.25 11.70
CA ASP A 214 35.75 3.35 13.15
C ASP A 214 36.18 2.04 13.81
N THR A 215 37.08 2.09 14.79
CA THR A 215 37.71 0.87 15.34
C THR A 215 36.86 0.12 16.37
N ASP A 216 35.80 0.74 16.85
CA ASP A 216 34.89 0.23 17.86
C ASP A 216 33.43 0.14 17.40
N GLU A 217 33.18 0.39 16.11
CA GLU A 217 31.93 0.10 15.39
C GLU A 217 30.75 0.99 15.80
N GLY A 218 30.93 2.31 15.74
CA GLY A 218 29.86 3.29 15.91
C GLY A 218 29.94 3.99 17.26
N GLN A 219 28.85 4.03 18.01
CA GLN A 219 28.79 4.72 19.31
C GLN A 219 29.01 3.73 20.46
N ALA A 220 30.13 3.03 20.46
CA ALA A 220 30.46 1.96 21.39
C ALA A 220 31.11 2.48 22.68
N ILE A 221 30.35 3.25 23.46
CA ILE A 221 30.82 4.02 24.65
C ILE A 221 31.61 3.27 25.73
N TYR A 222 31.65 1.94 25.74
CA TYR A 222 32.41 1.11 26.71
C TYR A 222 33.70 0.53 26.13
N LYS A 223 33.98 0.78 24.85
CA LYS A 223 35.21 0.45 24.14
C LYS A 223 35.85 1.78 23.74
N ALA A 224 37.17 1.84 23.73
CA ALA A 224 37.85 3.02 23.24
C ALA A 224 38.05 2.88 21.74
N GLY A 225 37.68 3.92 21.00
CA GLY A 225 37.69 3.98 19.56
C GLY A 225 38.58 5.06 18.98
N LYS A 226 38.81 4.90 17.67
CA LYS A 226 39.48 5.84 16.79
C LYS A 226 38.69 5.88 15.48
N THR A 227 38.20 7.05 15.15
CA THR A 227 37.49 7.32 13.90
C THR A 227 38.40 8.07 12.94
N THR A 228 38.44 7.63 11.67
CA THR A 228 39.20 8.28 10.60
C THR A 228 38.30 8.51 9.39
N GLY A 229 38.20 9.75 8.91
CA GLY A 229 37.37 10.09 7.75
C GLY A 229 37.31 11.59 7.48
N ALA A 230 36.49 12.00 6.50
CA ALA A 230 36.24 13.41 6.24
C ALA A 230 35.32 14.02 7.30
N VAL A 231 35.43 15.33 7.56
CA VAL A 231 34.50 16.07 8.42
C VAL A 231 33.61 16.98 7.58
N PHE A 232 32.42 17.31 8.08
CA PHE A 232 31.52 18.22 7.39
C PHE A 232 32.16 19.59 7.18
N GLY A 233 32.04 20.13 5.97
CA GLY A 233 32.60 21.43 5.58
C GLY A 233 34.04 21.37 5.07
N GLU A 234 34.68 20.20 5.11
CA GLU A 234 35.99 19.97 4.48
C GLU A 234 35.86 19.16 3.19
N SER A 235 36.91 19.18 2.36
CA SER A 235 36.99 18.32 1.17
C SER A 235 37.00 16.85 1.59
N ILE A 236 36.32 15.99 0.82
CA ILE A 236 36.26 14.54 1.04
C ILE A 236 37.65 13.86 1.07
N ASP A 237 38.65 14.47 0.41
CA ASP A 237 40.02 13.98 0.38
C ASP A 237 40.81 14.28 1.67
N VAL A 238 40.30 15.19 2.51
CA VAL A 238 40.94 15.56 3.78
C VAL A 238 40.47 14.60 4.86
N LYS A 239 41.38 13.73 5.30
CA LYS A 239 41.11 12.77 6.37
C LYS A 239 41.52 13.33 7.72
N THR A 240 40.55 13.38 8.63
CA THR A 240 40.76 13.69 10.04
C THR A 240 40.76 12.40 10.84
N VAL A 241 41.64 12.32 11.83
CA VAL A 241 41.68 11.24 12.83
C VAL A 241 41.22 11.80 14.17
N LYS A 242 40.27 11.12 14.82
CA LYS A 242 39.76 11.45 16.15
C LYS A 242 39.75 10.20 17.02
N ASP A 243 40.26 10.34 18.23
CA ASP A 243 40.17 9.32 19.27
C ASP A 243 39.04 9.69 20.23
N ASP A 244 38.36 8.68 20.77
CA ASP A 244 37.42 8.90 21.86
C ASP A 244 38.14 9.46 23.07
N VAL A 245 37.51 10.44 23.71
CA VAL A 245 38.19 11.22 24.73
C VAL A 245 37.26 11.56 25.87
N CYS A 246 37.74 11.32 27.09
CA CYS A 246 37.08 11.82 28.28
C CYS A 246 37.24 13.34 28.35
N VAL A 247 36.16 14.06 28.11
CA VAL A 247 36.11 15.53 28.25
C VAL A 247 36.30 15.93 29.71
N ASN A 248 35.77 15.11 30.62
CA ASN A 248 36.02 15.16 32.06
C ASN A 248 35.80 13.77 32.66
N SER A 249 35.87 13.65 33.99
CA SER A 249 35.74 12.37 34.69
C SER A 249 34.39 11.68 34.55
N LYS A 250 33.37 12.33 33.97
CA LYS A 250 32.02 11.78 33.78
C LYS A 250 31.48 11.94 32.36
N GLN A 251 32.23 12.51 31.42
CA GLN A 251 31.74 12.75 30.06
C GLN A 251 32.72 12.20 29.04
N LEU A 252 32.22 11.32 28.18
CA LEU A 252 32.92 10.80 27.02
C LEU A 252 32.49 11.60 25.80
N LYS A 253 33.45 12.08 25.02
CA LYS A 253 33.21 12.49 23.65
C LYS A 253 33.56 11.32 22.75
N GLU A 254 32.51 10.70 22.24
CA GLU A 254 32.53 9.58 21.32
C GLU A 254 32.60 10.12 19.88
N TYR A 255 33.58 9.69 19.12
CA TYR A 255 33.65 9.91 17.68
C TYR A 255 33.18 8.66 16.95
N TYR A 256 32.49 8.85 15.83
CA TYR A 256 31.95 7.73 15.06
C TYR A 256 31.73 8.09 13.59
N CYS A 257 31.58 7.07 12.74
CA CYS A 257 31.18 7.25 11.35
C CYS A 257 29.66 7.48 11.23
N HIS A 258 29.28 8.68 10.80
CA HIS A 258 27.88 9.01 10.52
C HIS A 258 27.37 8.34 9.23
N LEU A 259 26.04 8.30 9.03
CA LEU A 259 25.39 7.77 7.81
C LEU A 259 25.86 8.45 6.51
N THR A 260 26.28 9.71 6.60
CA THR A 260 26.89 10.46 5.49
C THR A 260 28.33 10.02 5.18
N GLY A 261 28.89 9.12 6.00
CA GLY A 261 30.30 8.75 5.97
C GLY A 261 31.25 9.79 6.56
N ALA A 262 30.73 10.88 7.15
CA ALA A 262 31.56 11.86 7.84
C ALA A 262 31.91 11.38 9.26
N VAL A 263 33.06 11.82 9.76
CA VAL A 263 33.38 11.77 11.19
C VAL A 263 32.43 12.71 11.93
N SER A 264 31.66 12.13 12.84
CA SER A 264 30.76 12.85 13.75
C SER A 264 31.17 12.60 15.20
N SER A 265 30.52 13.28 16.13
CA SER A 265 30.71 12.99 17.55
C SER A 265 29.45 13.22 18.37
N VAL A 266 29.34 12.51 19.49
CA VAL A 266 28.33 12.72 20.52
C VAL A 266 29.02 12.83 21.87
N THR A 267 28.46 13.61 22.79
CA THR A 267 28.93 13.65 24.18
C THR A 267 27.96 12.88 25.05
N VAL A 268 28.47 11.90 25.79
CA VAL A 268 27.69 10.97 26.60
C VAL A 268 28.11 11.09 28.06
N ASP A 269 27.13 11.14 28.95
CA ASP A 269 27.37 11.10 30.39
C ASP A 269 27.62 9.65 30.86
N CYS A 270 28.83 9.38 31.33
CA CYS A 270 29.22 8.11 31.89
C CYS A 270 28.81 8.00 33.36
N THR A 271 27.83 7.14 33.65
CA THR A 271 27.28 6.95 35.01
C THR A 271 28.35 6.60 36.06
N TYR A 272 29.33 5.77 35.70
CA TYR A 272 30.37 5.27 36.61
C TYR A 272 31.73 5.97 36.43
N GLY A 273 31.78 6.97 35.55
CA GLY A 273 32.98 7.71 35.20
C GLY A 273 33.51 7.38 33.80
N CYS A 274 34.42 8.23 33.33
CA CYS A 274 35.11 8.09 32.05
C CYS A 274 36.61 7.92 32.32
N ASN A 275 37.23 6.94 31.68
CA ASN A 275 38.68 6.74 31.72
C ASN A 275 39.19 6.22 30.38
N GLU A 276 40.34 6.73 29.92
CA GLU A 276 41.01 6.28 28.68
C GLU A 276 40.10 6.22 27.44
N GLY A 277 39.27 7.25 27.25
CA GLY A 277 38.40 7.32 26.06
C GLY A 277 37.25 6.33 26.06
N LYS A 278 36.78 5.89 27.23
CA LYS A 278 35.57 5.06 27.36
C LYS A 278 34.88 5.28 28.69
N CYS A 279 33.57 5.04 28.73
CA CYS A 279 32.83 4.94 29.98
C CYS A 279 33.24 3.69 30.76
N THR A 280 33.29 3.79 32.07
CA THR A 280 33.48 2.63 32.95
C THR A 280 32.15 1.89 33.12
N ALA A 281 32.23 0.57 33.16
CA ALA A 281 31.10 -0.29 33.50
C ALA A 281 30.96 -0.38 35.03
N PRO A 282 29.77 -0.71 35.56
CA PRO A 282 29.62 -1.03 36.98
C PRO A 282 30.57 -2.19 37.32
N THR A 283 31.40 -2.00 38.34
CA THR A 283 32.24 -3.07 38.88
C THR A 283 31.33 -4.14 39.49
N GLY A 284 31.32 -5.33 38.90
CA GLY A 284 30.69 -6.52 39.49
C GLY A 284 31.49 -7.09 40.63
#